data_AF-A0A434CGP2-F1
#
_entry.id   AF-A0A434CGP2-F1
#
_cell.length_a   1.000
_cell.length_b   1.000
_cell.length_c   1.000
_cell.angle_alpha   90.00
_cell.angle_beta   90.00
_cell.angle_gamma   90.00
#
_symmetry.space_group_name_H-M   'P 1'
#
loop_
_entity.id
_entity.type
_entity.pdbx_description
1 polymer ?
#
loop_
_entity_poly.entity_id
_entity_poly.type
_entity_poly.pdbx_seq_one_letter_code
_entity_poly.pdbx_strand_id
1 'polypeptide(L)'
;MNKPHPLHGPNRLKLGVFSTNADGGLAITDVPERWTANWQDNVTAAQIADRAGLEFMLPIARWRGFGGRNKVREWSFETFTWAAALAMATEQIGLFMT
;
A
#
# COMPACT_ATOMS: atom_id res chain seq x y z
N MET A 1 3.30 -14.01 -24.96
CA MET A 1 2.23 -12.99 -24.86
C MET A 1 2.47 -12.22 -23.57
N ASN A 2 2.46 -10.88 -23.63
CA ASN A 2 2.61 -10.07 -22.42
C ASN A 2 1.37 -10.26 -21.53
N LYS A 3 1.57 -10.45 -20.23
CA LYS A 3 0.48 -10.52 -19.26
C LYS A 3 -0.22 -9.15 -19.23
N PRO A 4 -1.56 -9.09 -19.34
CA PRO A 4 -2.28 -7.81 -19.21
C PRO A 4 -2.10 -7.26 -17.80
N HIS A 5 -2.11 -5.93 -17.66
CA HIS A 5 -2.11 -5.28 -16.35
C HIS A 5 -3.28 -5.82 -15.50
N PRO A 6 -3.09 -6.12 -14.19
CA PRO A 6 -4.11 -6.80 -13.36
C PRO A 6 -5.47 -6.08 -13.30
N LEU A 7 -5.48 -4.75 -13.41
CA LEU A 7 -6.70 -3.95 -13.52
C LEU A 7 -7.53 -4.22 -14.80
N HIS A 8 -6.90 -4.75 -15.85
CA HIS A 8 -7.57 -5.18 -17.09
C HIS A 8 -7.78 -6.70 -17.15
N GLY A 9 -7.52 -7.42 -16.05
CA GLY A 9 -7.80 -8.84 -15.93
C GLY A 9 -9.30 -9.16 -15.94
N PRO A 10 -9.67 -10.44 -16.01
CA PRO A 10 -11.06 -10.89 -16.24
C PRO A 10 -12.01 -10.64 -15.07
N ASN A 11 -11.50 -10.41 -13.86
CA ASN A 11 -12.32 -10.14 -12.68
C ASN A 11 -13.12 -8.84 -12.86
N ARG A 12 -14.46 -8.92 -12.79
CA ARG A 12 -15.35 -7.75 -12.91
C ARG A 12 -15.23 -6.79 -11.73
N LEU A 13 -14.97 -7.33 -10.53
CA LEU A 13 -14.66 -6.57 -9.33
C LEU A 13 -13.14 -6.62 -9.10
N LYS A 14 -12.55 -5.47 -8.74
CA LYS A 14 -11.12 -5.35 -8.42
C LYS A 14 -10.97 -5.10 -6.93
N LEU A 15 -10.11 -5.87 -6.28
CA LEU A 15 -9.79 -5.74 -4.88
C LEU A 15 -8.34 -5.31 -4.72
N GLY A 16 -8.09 -4.44 -3.74
CA GLY A 16 -6.76 -3.92 -3.50
C GLY A 16 -6.57 -3.47 -2.07
N VAL A 17 -5.30 -3.19 -1.74
CA VAL A 17 -4.87 -2.75 -0.42
C VAL A 17 -4.59 -1.25 -0.46
N PHE A 18 -5.09 -0.50 0.51
CA PHE A 18 -4.99 0.96 0.52
C PHE A 18 -4.21 1.48 1.74
N SER A 19 -3.35 2.47 1.51
CA SER A 19 -2.68 3.29 2.54
C SER A 19 -1.61 2.59 3.40
N THR A 20 -1.04 1.47 2.96
CA THR A 20 0.04 0.79 3.72
C THR A 20 1.32 1.62 3.79
N ASN A 21 1.51 2.59 2.89
CA ASN A 21 2.67 3.47 2.87
C ASN A 21 2.70 4.49 4.01
N ALA A 22 1.64 4.60 4.84
CA ALA A 22 1.50 5.62 5.87
C ALA A 22 1.16 5.02 7.23
N ASP A 23 1.75 5.57 8.29
CA ASP A 23 1.54 5.03 9.64
C ASP A 23 0.09 5.22 10.11
N GLY A 24 -0.41 4.24 10.87
CA GLY A 24 -1.83 4.07 11.19
C GLY A 24 -2.71 3.62 10.01
N GLY A 25 -2.22 3.67 8.78
CA GLY A 25 -2.99 3.34 7.58
C GLY A 25 -4.32 4.12 7.52
N LEU A 26 -5.43 3.39 7.51
CA LEU A 26 -6.79 3.96 7.55
C LEU A 26 -7.45 3.93 8.93
N ALA A 27 -6.84 3.30 9.92
CA ALA A 27 -7.42 3.17 11.25
C ALA A 27 -7.01 4.34 12.15
N ILE A 28 -7.98 5.08 12.67
CA ILE A 28 -7.76 6.08 13.72
C ILE A 28 -7.83 5.36 15.06
N THR A 29 -6.69 5.00 15.62
CA THR A 29 -6.61 4.16 16.82
C THR A 29 -5.34 4.42 17.64
N ASP A 30 -5.42 4.13 18.94
CA ASP A 30 -4.30 4.19 19.91
C ASP A 30 -3.79 2.80 20.32
N VAL A 31 -4.27 1.71 19.70
CA VAL A 31 -3.80 0.36 20.06
C VAL A 31 -2.29 0.22 19.77
N PRO A 32 -1.52 -0.47 20.63
CA PRO A 32 -0.07 -0.64 20.45
C PRO A 32 0.31 -1.29 19.12
N GLU A 33 -0.52 -2.18 18.61
CA GLU A 33 -0.31 -2.98 17.39
C GLU A 33 -0.71 -2.23 16.11
N ARG A 34 -0.99 -0.92 16.19
CA ARG A 34 -1.36 -0.12 15.02
C ARG A 34 -0.30 -0.25 13.93
N TRP A 35 -0.75 -0.22 12.68
CA TRP A 35 0.14 -0.28 11.52
C TRP A 35 1.21 0.80 11.62
N THR A 36 2.49 0.41 11.61
CA THR A 36 3.58 1.38 11.76
C THR A 36 4.10 1.90 10.43
N ALA A 37 3.78 1.24 9.31
CA ALA A 37 4.25 1.54 7.96
C ALA A 37 5.78 1.50 7.77
N ASN A 38 6.52 0.86 8.67
CA ASN A 38 7.88 0.37 8.40
C ASN A 38 8.00 -0.35 7.03
N TRP A 39 9.19 -0.26 6.43
CA TRP A 39 9.43 -0.76 5.06
C TRP A 39 9.21 -2.26 4.95
N GLN A 40 9.71 -3.04 5.91
CA GLN A 40 9.60 -4.49 5.85
C GLN A 40 8.14 -4.96 5.88
N ASP A 41 7.28 -4.32 6.67
CA ASP A 41 5.86 -4.67 6.71
C ASP A 41 5.17 -4.31 5.37
N ASN A 42 5.57 -3.19 4.73
CA ASN A 42 5.10 -2.84 3.39
C ASN A 42 5.45 -3.92 2.35
N VAL A 43 6.71 -4.38 2.34
CA VAL A 43 7.15 -5.47 1.44
C VAL A 43 6.37 -6.75 1.73
N THR A 44 6.25 -7.12 3.00
CA THR A 44 5.51 -8.33 3.40
C THR A 44 4.04 -8.24 3.01
N ALA A 45 3.37 -7.11 3.24
CA ALA A 45 1.99 -6.89 2.84
C ALA A 45 1.82 -6.94 1.32
N ALA A 46 2.74 -6.31 0.56
CA ALA A 46 2.73 -6.33 -0.89
C ALA A 46 2.87 -7.74 -1.45
N GLN A 47 3.81 -8.52 -0.93
CA GLN A 47 4.01 -9.90 -1.33
C GLN A 47 2.83 -10.81 -0.97
N ILE A 48 2.17 -10.58 0.18
CA ILE A 48 0.95 -11.30 0.54
C ILE A 48 -0.17 -10.97 -0.44
N ALA A 49 -0.40 -9.69 -0.73
CA ALA A 49 -1.42 -9.22 -1.67
C ALA A 49 -1.17 -9.74 -3.09
N ASP A 50 0.08 -9.69 -3.54
CA ASP A 50 0.55 -10.17 -4.83
C ASP A 50 0.28 -11.67 -4.99
N ARG A 51 0.70 -12.50 -4.03
CA ARG A 51 0.44 -13.95 -4.03
C ARG A 51 -1.04 -14.29 -3.90
N ALA A 52 -1.81 -13.48 -3.19
CA ALA A 52 -3.25 -13.65 -3.05
C ALA A 52 -4.02 -13.30 -4.34
N GLY A 53 -3.36 -12.69 -5.34
CA GLY A 53 -3.97 -12.30 -6.60
C GLY A 53 -4.84 -11.05 -6.51
N LEU A 54 -4.62 -10.19 -5.50
CA LEU A 54 -5.24 -8.87 -5.44
C LEU A 54 -4.73 -8.02 -6.61
N GLU A 55 -5.59 -7.20 -7.20
CA GLU A 55 -5.24 -6.50 -8.43
C GLU A 55 -4.39 -5.26 -8.22
N PHE A 56 -4.46 -4.63 -7.04
CA PHE A 56 -3.69 -3.41 -6.82
C PHE A 56 -3.32 -3.09 -5.37
N MET A 57 -2.29 -2.27 -5.24
CA MET A 57 -2.02 -1.49 -4.03
C MET A 57 -2.06 0.00 -4.35
N LEU A 58 -2.70 0.76 -3.47
CA LEU A 58 -2.89 2.20 -3.59
C LEU A 58 -2.23 2.91 -2.40
N PRO A 59 -1.27 3.81 -2.61
CA PRO A 59 -0.70 4.62 -1.53
C PRO A 59 -1.58 5.85 -1.26
N ILE A 60 -1.28 6.56 -0.18
CA ILE A 60 -1.75 7.93 0.03
C ILE A 60 -0.64 8.94 -0.27
N ALA A 61 -0.99 10.04 -0.94
CA ALA A 61 -0.12 11.19 -1.10
C ALA A 61 -0.29 12.15 0.09
N ARG A 62 0.51 11.96 1.15
CA ARG A 62 0.45 12.82 2.33
C ARG A 62 1.81 13.10 2.93
N TRP A 63 2.24 14.35 2.84
CA TRP A 63 3.53 14.77 3.40
C TRP A 63 3.48 15.28 4.84
N ARG A 64 2.28 15.64 5.33
CA ARG A 64 2.10 16.21 6.67
C ARG A 64 1.06 15.45 7.47
N GLY A 65 1.46 15.00 8.65
CA GLY A 65 0.60 14.37 9.65
C GLY A 65 -0.68 15.12 9.99
N PHE A 66 -1.69 14.39 10.46
CA PHE A 66 -2.84 15.01 11.12
C PHE A 66 -2.51 15.56 12.51
N GLY A 67 -1.39 15.12 13.12
CA GLY A 67 -1.04 15.47 14.49
C GLY A 67 -2.08 14.98 15.50
N GLY A 68 -2.24 15.74 16.59
CA GLY A 68 -3.15 15.38 17.68
C GLY A 68 -2.66 14.16 18.49
N ARG A 69 -3.59 13.57 19.24
CA ARG A 69 -3.27 12.47 20.17
C ARG A 69 -2.78 11.21 19.46
N ASN A 70 -3.51 10.79 18.42
CA ASN A 70 -3.26 9.52 17.71
C ASN A 70 -2.14 9.63 16.66
N LYS A 71 -1.80 10.86 16.21
CA LYS A 71 -0.78 11.12 15.18
C LYS A 71 -0.99 10.24 13.94
N VAL A 72 -2.22 10.22 13.41
CA VAL A 72 -2.57 9.37 12.26
C VAL A 72 -1.86 9.89 11.01
N ARG A 73 -1.22 8.99 10.26
CA ARG A 73 -0.45 9.30 9.04
C ARG A 73 0.54 10.44 9.28
N GLU A 74 1.14 10.45 10.47
CA GLU A 74 2.17 11.40 10.87
C GLU A 74 3.34 11.38 9.90
N TRP A 75 3.64 10.20 9.35
CA TRP A 75 4.59 10.03 8.27
C TRP A 75 4.10 9.01 7.23
N SER A 76 4.62 9.13 6.01
CA SER A 76 4.44 8.16 4.96
C SER A 76 5.63 8.11 4.02
N PHE A 77 5.79 6.99 3.31
CA PHE A 77 6.66 6.96 2.15
C PHE A 77 6.08 7.81 1.01
N GLU A 78 6.97 8.39 0.21
CA GLU A 78 6.65 9.09 -1.02
C GLU A 78 6.13 8.09 -2.08
N THR A 79 5.08 8.45 -2.82
CA THR A 79 4.27 7.48 -3.56
C THR A 79 4.99 6.88 -4.77
N PHE A 80 5.83 7.65 -5.48
CA PHE A 80 6.61 7.16 -6.62
C PHE A 80 7.71 6.20 -6.19
N THR A 81 8.52 6.59 -5.22
CA THR A 81 9.64 5.79 -4.72
C THR A 81 9.16 4.53 -4.00
N TRP A 82 8.05 4.63 -3.25
CA TRP A 82 7.40 3.49 -2.63
C TRP A 82 6.93 2.46 -3.67
N ALA A 83 6.23 2.91 -4.72
CA ALA A 83 5.75 2.02 -5.79
C ALA A 83 6.92 1.42 -6.59
N ALA A 84 7.95 2.22 -6.91
CA ALA A 84 9.14 1.73 -7.61
C ALA A 84 9.88 0.64 -6.81
N ALA A 85 10.02 0.82 -5.50
CA ALA A 85 10.67 -0.16 -4.63
C ALA A 85 9.84 -1.44 -4.48
N LEU A 86 8.51 -1.33 -4.36
CA LEU A 86 7.63 -2.50 -4.31
C LEU A 86 7.58 -3.26 -5.64
N ALA A 87 7.73 -2.58 -6.77
CA ALA A 87 7.76 -3.22 -8.09
C ALA A 87 8.90 -4.25 -8.21
N MET A 88 10.00 -4.07 -7.47
CA MET A 88 11.09 -5.03 -7.40
C MET A 88 10.80 -6.24 -6.49
N ALA A 89 9.77 -6.17 -5.65
CA ALA A 89 9.43 -7.18 -4.65
C ALA A 89 8.13 -7.96 -4.96
N THR A 90 7.47 -7.65 -6.07
CA THR A 90 6.18 -8.24 -6.49
C THR A 90 6.18 -8.59 -7.97
N GLU A 91 5.38 -9.57 -8.38
CA GLU A 91 5.42 -10.11 -9.74
C GLU A 91 4.22 -9.71 -10.61
N GLN A 92 3.06 -9.40 -10.01
CA GLN A 92 1.82 -9.28 -10.77
C GLN A 92 0.84 -8.18 -10.34
N ILE A 93 0.92 -7.72 -9.10
CA ILE A 93 0.02 -6.70 -8.56
C ILE A 93 0.27 -5.32 -9.20
N GLY A 94 -0.80 -4.55 -9.41
CA GLY A 94 -0.71 -3.20 -9.91
C GLY A 94 -0.32 -2.23 -8.80
N LEU A 95 0.70 -1.41 -9.01
CA LEU A 95 1.14 -0.43 -8.02
C LEU A 95 0.76 0.97 -8.49
N PHE A 96 -0.10 1.64 -7.74
CA PHE A 96 -0.43 3.03 -7.99
C PHE A 96 0.63 3.97 -7.38
N MET A 97 0.83 5.11 -8.02
CA MET A 97 1.68 6.21 -7.55
C MET A 97 0.95 7.53 -7.85
N THR A 98 -0.05 7.84 -7.05
CA THR A 98 -0.85 9.09 -7.16
C THR A 98 -0.42 10.09 -6.11
#